data_AF-A0A4Y2H8S6-F1
#
_entry.id   AF-A0A4Y2H8S6-F1
#
_cell.length_a   1.000
_cell.length_b   1.000
_cell.length_c   1.000
_cell.angle_alpha   90.00
_cell.angle_beta   90.00
_cell.angle_gamma   90.00
#
_symmetry.space_group_name_H-M   'P 1'
#
loop_
_entity.id
_entity.type
_entity.pdbx_description
1 polymer ?
#
loop_
_entity_poly.entity_id
_entity_poly.type
_entity_poly.pdbx_seq_one_letter_code
_entity_poly.pdbx_strand_id
1 'polypeptide(L)'
;MQRSSLFERLIRFNSGDIMFNKFQSFSKILLQKEELEQKHLHLVQIVESEKTAKWQYTQQCEELTIEIKKLRAEFYLPQLNALKREWRLTPSKSEEEESEEIRKIKKVQSFFRGWLCRRRWKQIVAEYISSPHAESMRKRNSLVFRMVESEEEYVEQLQLMVSCFLRPFKMAASSQKPPCTHDEVNSIFLNRYDTKSHLPFCHSLQII
;
A
#
# COMPACT_ATOMS: atom_id res chain seq x y z
N MET A 1 -8.53 72.73 5.46
CA MET A 1 -9.50 71.75 6.01
C MET A 1 -9.81 70.58 5.05
N GLN A 2 -9.04 70.32 3.99
CA GLN A 2 -9.31 69.26 2.99
C GLN A 2 -8.43 68.00 3.12
N ARG A 3 -7.32 68.03 3.88
CA ARG A 3 -6.39 66.88 3.99
C ARG A 3 -6.92 65.71 4.82
N SER A 4 -7.86 65.92 5.76
CA SER A 4 -8.40 64.82 6.57
C SER A 4 -9.36 63.91 5.78
N SER A 5 -10.06 64.44 4.77
CA SER A 5 -11.03 63.66 4.00
C SER A 5 -10.39 62.66 3.02
N LEU A 6 -9.18 62.95 2.53
CA LEU A 6 -8.42 62.04 1.67
C LEU A 6 -7.81 60.88 2.44
N PHE A 7 -7.32 61.13 3.66
CA PHE A 7 -6.77 60.08 4.52
C PHE A 7 -7.86 59.10 4.97
N GLU A 8 -9.03 59.60 5.40
CA GLU A 8 -10.17 58.74 5.70
C GLU A 8 -10.72 57.99 4.48
N ARG A 9 -10.67 58.60 3.28
CA ARG A 9 -11.00 57.89 2.03
C ARG A 9 -10.01 56.79 1.72
N LEU A 10 -8.71 57.01 1.91
CA LEU A 10 -7.67 56.02 1.65
C LEU A 10 -7.76 54.82 2.63
N ILE A 11 -8.08 55.08 3.90
CA ILE A 11 -8.30 54.04 4.91
C ILE A 11 -9.61 53.27 4.64
N ARG A 12 -10.69 53.95 4.25
CA ARG A 12 -11.94 53.30 3.83
C ARG A 12 -11.78 52.48 2.55
N PHE A 13 -11.01 52.98 1.59
CA PHE A 13 -10.71 52.28 0.34
C PHE A 13 -9.88 51.02 0.60
N ASN A 14 -8.77 51.12 1.35
CA ASN A 14 -7.98 49.96 1.76
C ASN A 14 -8.77 48.94 2.59
N SER A 15 -9.63 49.40 3.51
CA SER A 15 -10.46 48.49 4.32
C SER A 15 -11.52 47.78 3.49
N GLY A 16 -12.12 48.46 2.51
CA GLY A 16 -13.05 47.89 1.54
C GLY A 16 -12.39 46.83 0.66
N ASP A 17 -11.19 47.11 0.15
CA ASP A 17 -10.43 46.16 -0.67
C ASP A 17 -9.98 44.93 0.13
N ILE A 18 -9.57 45.09 1.39
CA ILE A 18 -9.20 43.95 2.27
C ILE A 18 -10.42 43.07 2.56
N MET A 19 -11.59 43.67 2.83
CA MET A 19 -12.84 42.93 3.05
C MET A 19 -13.31 42.22 1.78
N PHE A 20 -13.19 42.86 0.62
CA PHE A 20 -13.51 42.28 -0.67
C PHE A 20 -12.60 41.10 -1.03
N ASN A 21 -11.29 41.22 -0.79
CA ASN A 21 -10.33 40.13 -0.98
C ASN A 21 -10.59 38.94 -0.03
N LYS A 22 -10.94 39.20 1.24
CA LYS A 22 -11.35 38.15 2.18
C LYS A 22 -12.64 37.46 1.73
N PHE A 23 -13.62 38.20 1.22
CA PHE A 23 -14.87 37.66 0.69
C PHE A 23 -14.63 36.79 -0.55
N GLN A 24 -13.80 37.24 -1.50
CA GLN A 24 -13.41 36.42 -2.66
C GLN A 24 -12.67 35.15 -2.26
N SER A 25 -11.75 35.23 -1.29
CA SER A 25 -11.04 34.06 -0.75
C SER A 25 -11.99 33.06 -0.09
N PHE A 26 -12.90 33.54 0.76
CA PHE A 26 -13.93 32.70 1.40
C PHE A 26 -14.86 32.05 0.38
N SER A 27 -15.31 32.81 -0.63
CA SER A 27 -16.16 32.30 -1.72
C SER A 27 -15.45 31.17 -2.49
N LYS A 28 -14.14 31.30 -2.76
CA LYS A 28 -13.34 30.24 -3.39
C LYS A 28 -13.25 28.98 -2.54
N ILE A 29 -13.03 29.13 -1.23
CA ILE A 29 -13.00 28.00 -0.28
C ILE A 29 -14.37 27.30 -0.21
N LEU A 30 -15.46 28.07 -0.23
CA LEU A 30 -16.82 27.53 -0.22
C LEU A 30 -17.10 26.67 -1.46
N LEU A 31 -16.71 27.15 -2.65
CA LEU A 31 -16.84 26.40 -3.90
C LEU A 31 -16.02 25.11 -3.88
N GLN A 32 -14.80 25.15 -3.34
CA GLN A 32 -13.96 23.96 -3.19
C GLN A 32 -14.57 22.94 -2.21
N LYS A 33 -15.22 23.40 -1.14
CA LYS A 33 -15.94 22.54 -0.20
C LYS A 33 -17.11 21.83 -0.90
N GLU A 34 -17.91 22.59 -1.67
CA GLU A 34 -19.04 22.04 -2.41
C GLU A 34 -18.60 21.03 -3.48
N GLU A 35 -17.54 21.33 -4.22
CA GLU A 35 -16.95 20.40 -5.19
C GLU A 35 -16.45 19.11 -4.51
N LEU A 36 -15.85 19.22 -3.32
CA LEU A 36 -15.38 18.08 -2.55
C LEU A 36 -16.53 17.24 -2.00
N GLU A 37 -17.61 17.86 -1.53
CA GLU A 37 -18.83 17.18 -1.09
C GLU A 37 -19.50 16.42 -2.24
N GLN A 38 -19.56 17.01 -3.44
CA GLN A 38 -20.06 16.32 -4.64
C GLN A 38 -19.21 15.11 -5.00
N LYS A 39 -17.87 15.24 -4.97
CA LYS A 39 -16.95 14.12 -5.21
C LYS A 39 -17.11 13.01 -4.16
N HIS A 40 -17.29 13.38 -2.89
CA HIS A 40 -17.53 12.42 -1.81
C HIS A 40 -18.83 11.63 -2.06
N LEU A 41 -19.92 12.32 -2.40
CA LEU A 41 -21.20 11.66 -2.69
C LEU A 41 -21.09 10.69 -3.87
N HIS A 42 -20.39 11.09 -4.94
CA HIS A 42 -20.17 10.22 -6.10
C HIS A 42 -19.35 8.97 -5.74
N LEU A 43 -18.29 9.12 -4.94
CA LEU A 43 -17.50 7.99 -4.45
C LEU A 43 -18.33 7.03 -3.60
N VAL A 44 -19.21 7.56 -2.74
CA VAL A 44 -20.12 6.72 -1.94
C VAL A 44 -21.05 5.90 -2.84
N GLN A 45 -21.61 6.51 -3.89
CA GLN A 45 -22.44 5.79 -4.86
C GLN A 45 -21.66 4.68 -5.59
N ILE A 46 -20.43 4.96 -6.01
CA ILE A 46 -19.57 3.95 -6.66
C ILE A 46 -19.33 2.79 -5.70
N VAL A 47 -18.92 3.06 -4.45
CA VAL A 47 -18.63 2.02 -3.46
C VAL A 47 -19.86 1.16 -3.16
N GLU A 48 -21.05 1.76 -3.03
CA GLU A 48 -22.29 1.01 -2.80
C GLU A 48 -22.65 0.14 -4.03
N SER A 49 -22.41 0.64 -5.25
CA SER A 49 -22.61 -0.11 -6.49
C SER A 49 -21.61 -1.26 -6.64
N GLU A 50 -20.34 -1.07 -6.27
CA GLU A 50 -19.33 -2.13 -6.29
C GLU A 50 -19.64 -3.22 -5.25
N LYS A 51 -20.10 -2.82 -4.07
CA LYS A 51 -20.50 -3.75 -3.00
C LYS A 51 -21.68 -4.63 -3.43
N THR A 52 -22.70 -4.03 -4.08
CA THR A 52 -23.85 -4.78 -4.60
C THR A 52 -23.46 -5.68 -5.77
N ALA A 53 -22.65 -5.20 -6.72
CA ALA A 53 -22.15 -6.03 -7.82
C ALA A 53 -21.32 -7.23 -7.31
N LYS A 54 -20.41 -7.00 -6.36
CA LYS A 54 -19.62 -8.08 -5.73
C LYS A 54 -20.51 -9.12 -5.05
N TRP A 55 -21.54 -8.68 -4.33
CA TRP A 55 -22.48 -9.58 -3.68
C TRP A 55 -23.22 -10.45 -4.72
N GLN A 56 -23.71 -9.84 -5.81
CA GLN A 56 -24.37 -10.56 -6.90
C GLN A 56 -23.46 -11.61 -7.55
N TYR A 57 -22.21 -11.26 -7.87
CA TYR A 57 -21.26 -12.23 -8.43
C TYR A 57 -20.95 -13.38 -7.47
N THR A 58 -20.90 -13.10 -6.17
CA THR A 58 -20.68 -14.14 -5.15
C THR A 58 -21.84 -15.14 -5.13
N GLN A 59 -23.09 -14.64 -5.14
CA GLN A 59 -24.28 -15.48 -5.23
C GLN A 59 -24.29 -16.33 -6.52
N GLN A 60 -23.99 -15.73 -7.67
CA GLN A 60 -23.90 -16.48 -8.94
C GLN A 60 -22.83 -17.58 -8.90
N CYS A 61 -21.67 -17.32 -8.27
CA CYS A 61 -20.64 -18.36 -8.12
C CYS A 61 -21.10 -19.51 -7.24
N GLU A 62 -21.85 -19.24 -6.16
CA GLU A 62 -22.41 -20.25 -5.27
C GLU A 62 -23.46 -21.12 -6.00
N GLU A 63 -24.38 -20.50 -6.73
CA GLU A 63 -25.38 -21.19 -7.54
C GLU A 63 -24.74 -22.11 -8.59
N LEU A 64 -23.78 -21.60 -9.38
CA LEU A 64 -23.05 -22.41 -10.35
C LEU A 64 -22.27 -23.55 -9.69
N THR A 65 -21.75 -23.34 -8.48
CA THR A 65 -21.06 -24.39 -7.72
C THR A 65 -22.02 -25.50 -7.30
N ILE A 66 -23.24 -25.14 -6.90
CA ILE A 66 -24.30 -26.11 -6.55
C ILE A 66 -24.74 -26.88 -7.82
N GLU A 67 -24.94 -26.18 -8.93
CA GLU A 67 -25.29 -26.78 -10.23
C GLU A 67 -24.23 -27.80 -10.68
N ILE A 68 -22.95 -27.44 -10.62
CA ILE A 68 -21.84 -28.36 -10.93
C ILE A 68 -21.86 -29.58 -10.02
N LYS A 69 -22.12 -29.41 -8.72
CA LYS A 69 -22.22 -30.54 -7.78
C LYS A 69 -23.40 -31.45 -8.14
N LYS A 70 -24.55 -30.88 -8.49
CA LYS A 70 -25.75 -31.62 -8.90
C LYS A 70 -25.51 -32.39 -10.19
N LEU A 71 -25.02 -31.74 -11.24
CA LEU A 71 -24.68 -32.38 -12.52
C LEU A 71 -23.63 -33.48 -12.35
N ARG A 72 -22.63 -33.29 -11.47
CA ARG A 72 -21.68 -34.35 -11.11
C ARG A 72 -22.35 -35.50 -10.36
N ALA A 73 -23.29 -35.25 -9.45
CA ALA A 73 -24.01 -36.32 -8.78
C ALA A 73 -24.88 -37.11 -9.77
N GLU A 74 -25.58 -36.43 -10.69
CA GLU A 74 -26.45 -37.03 -11.70
C GLU A 74 -25.69 -37.77 -12.79
N PHE A 75 -24.49 -37.32 -13.17
CA PHE A 75 -23.69 -37.99 -14.21
C PHE A 75 -22.71 -39.01 -13.63
N TYR A 76 -21.93 -38.62 -12.62
CA TYR A 76 -20.82 -39.42 -12.11
C TYR A 76 -21.28 -40.61 -11.26
N LEU A 77 -22.36 -40.48 -10.46
CA LEU A 77 -22.85 -41.59 -9.63
C LEU A 77 -23.49 -42.71 -10.46
N PRO A 78 -24.34 -42.43 -11.48
CA PRO A 78 -24.88 -43.50 -12.34
C PRO A 78 -23.83 -44.16 -13.21
N GLN A 79 -22.88 -43.41 -13.81
CA GLN A 79 -21.78 -44.02 -14.56
C GLN A 79 -20.92 -44.93 -13.68
N LEU A 80 -20.56 -44.50 -12.46
CA LEU A 80 -19.80 -45.33 -11.52
C LEU A 80 -20.59 -46.58 -11.09
N ASN A 81 -21.89 -46.45 -10.85
CA ASN A 81 -22.74 -47.58 -10.47
C ASN A 81 -22.99 -48.56 -11.63
N ALA A 82 -23.03 -48.07 -12.87
CA ALA A 82 -23.10 -48.90 -14.07
C ALA A 82 -21.79 -49.68 -14.28
N LEU A 83 -20.64 -48.98 -14.23
CA LEU A 83 -19.32 -49.60 -14.33
C LEU A 83 -19.13 -50.64 -13.22
N LYS A 84 -19.46 -50.29 -11.96
CA LYS A 84 -19.33 -51.19 -10.80
C LYS A 84 -20.26 -52.41 -10.85
N ARG A 85 -21.32 -52.39 -11.66
CA ARG A 85 -22.15 -53.57 -11.95
C ARG A 85 -21.51 -54.44 -13.03
N GLU A 86 -20.92 -53.82 -14.04
CA GLU A 86 -20.19 -54.49 -15.13
C GLU A 86 -18.96 -55.25 -14.60
N TRP A 87 -18.16 -54.62 -13.73
CA TRP A 87 -17.01 -55.25 -13.05
C TRP A 87 -17.37 -56.40 -12.11
N ARG A 88 -18.63 -56.52 -11.65
CA ARG A 88 -19.08 -57.65 -10.80
C ARG A 88 -19.47 -58.90 -11.59
N LEU A 89 -19.59 -58.81 -12.92
CA LEU A 89 -20.11 -59.89 -13.77
C LEU A 89 -19.02 -60.69 -14.50
N THR A 90 -17.74 -60.34 -14.35
CA THR A 90 -16.62 -61.08 -14.95
C THR A 90 -15.80 -61.83 -13.88
N PRO A 91 -16.03 -63.13 -13.68
CA PRO A 91 -15.14 -63.96 -12.89
C PRO A 91 -14.00 -64.54 -13.77
N SER A 92 -12.78 -64.28 -13.31
CA SER A 92 -11.53 -65.01 -13.60
C SER A 92 -10.78 -64.73 -14.92
N LYS A 93 -9.57 -64.17 -14.71
CA LYS A 93 -8.31 -64.23 -15.49
C LYS A 93 -7.71 -62.85 -15.80
N SER A 94 -7.22 -62.12 -14.79
CA SER A 94 -6.16 -61.07 -14.95
C SER A 94 -5.88 -60.24 -13.68
N GLU A 95 -5.96 -60.80 -12.46
CA GLU A 95 -5.71 -60.01 -11.23
C GLU A 95 -4.26 -59.45 -11.13
N GLU A 96 -3.30 -60.01 -11.87
CA GLU A 96 -1.92 -59.51 -11.91
C GLU A 96 -1.67 -58.44 -12.99
N GLU A 97 -2.31 -58.53 -14.16
CA GLU A 97 -2.15 -57.56 -15.26
C GLU A 97 -2.97 -56.27 -15.04
N GLU A 98 -4.16 -56.38 -14.44
CA GLU A 98 -4.98 -55.22 -14.05
C GLU A 98 -4.19 -54.32 -13.06
N SER A 99 -3.30 -54.91 -12.26
CA SER A 99 -2.49 -54.19 -11.29
C SER A 99 -1.42 -53.28 -11.92
N GLU A 100 -0.89 -53.63 -13.10
CA GLU A 100 0.20 -52.87 -13.72
C GLU A 100 -0.29 -51.72 -14.59
N GLU A 101 -1.29 -51.96 -15.44
CA GLU A 101 -1.88 -50.91 -16.28
C GLU A 101 -2.60 -49.86 -15.45
N ILE A 102 -3.37 -50.27 -14.44
CA ILE A 102 -4.01 -49.32 -13.51
C ILE A 102 -2.95 -48.51 -12.76
N ARG A 103 -1.79 -49.09 -12.41
CA ARG A 103 -0.70 -48.36 -11.75
C ARG A 103 -0.03 -47.36 -12.69
N LYS A 104 0.17 -47.71 -13.98
CA LYS A 104 0.66 -46.79 -15.02
C LYS A 104 -0.32 -45.63 -15.22
N ILE A 105 -1.62 -45.92 -15.33
CA ILE A 105 -2.68 -44.91 -15.44
C ILE A 105 -2.68 -43.98 -14.22
N LYS A 106 -2.67 -44.52 -13.00
CA LYS A 106 -2.62 -43.73 -11.76
C LYS A 106 -1.37 -42.85 -11.69
N LYS A 107 -0.21 -43.34 -12.17
CA LYS A 107 1.04 -42.57 -12.22
C LYS A 107 0.95 -41.40 -13.20
N VAL A 108 0.39 -41.64 -14.39
CA VAL A 108 0.13 -40.59 -15.39
C VAL A 108 -0.89 -39.58 -14.87
N GLN A 109 -1.99 -40.02 -14.26
CA GLN A 109 -3.00 -39.15 -13.67
C GLN A 109 -2.43 -38.28 -12.54
N SER A 110 -1.62 -38.88 -11.64
CA SER A 110 -0.92 -38.14 -10.58
C SER A 110 0.06 -37.12 -11.15
N PHE A 111 0.81 -37.49 -12.20
CA PHE A 111 1.71 -36.58 -12.91
C PHE A 111 0.95 -35.39 -13.50
N PHE A 112 -0.13 -35.64 -14.25
CA PHE A 112 -0.95 -34.57 -14.84
C PHE A 112 -1.57 -33.67 -13.77
N ARG A 113 -2.08 -34.25 -12.67
CA ARG A 113 -2.62 -33.47 -11.55
C ARG A 113 -1.56 -32.53 -10.97
N GLY A 114 -0.36 -33.05 -10.68
CA GLY A 114 0.76 -32.25 -10.17
C GLY A 114 1.26 -31.21 -11.16
N TRP A 115 1.32 -31.57 -12.45
CA TRP A 115 1.73 -30.65 -13.52
C TRP A 115 0.74 -29.50 -13.70
N LEU A 116 -0.56 -29.78 -13.73
CA LEU A 116 -1.61 -28.77 -13.83
C LEU A 116 -1.60 -27.84 -12.61
N CYS A 117 -1.40 -28.37 -11.41
CA CYS A 117 -1.25 -27.55 -10.21
C CYS A 117 -0.05 -26.58 -10.33
N ARG A 118 1.12 -27.08 -10.77
CA ARG A 118 2.31 -26.23 -10.97
C ARG A 118 2.10 -25.20 -12.07
N ARG A 119 1.47 -25.58 -13.19
CA ARG A 119 1.16 -24.67 -14.29
C ARG A 119 0.21 -23.55 -13.84
N ARG A 120 -0.85 -23.89 -13.13
CA ARG A 120 -1.81 -22.93 -12.57
C ARG A 120 -1.14 -22.00 -11.56
N TRP A 121 -0.29 -22.52 -10.67
CA TRP A 121 0.48 -21.70 -9.74
C TRP A 121 1.36 -20.69 -10.48
N LYS A 122 2.13 -21.14 -11.48
CA LYS A 122 2.97 -20.24 -12.29
C LYS A 122 2.15 -19.13 -12.95
N GLN A 123 0.96 -19.46 -13.45
CA GLN A 123 0.05 -18.48 -14.04
C GLN A 123 -0.44 -17.45 -13.01
N ILE A 124 -0.95 -17.91 -11.86
CA ILE A 124 -1.43 -17.04 -10.76
C ILE A 124 -0.32 -16.10 -10.29
N VAL A 125 0.90 -16.64 -10.11
CA VAL A 125 2.06 -15.84 -9.67
C VAL A 125 2.45 -14.81 -10.73
N ALA A 126 2.47 -15.18 -12.01
CA ALA A 126 2.77 -14.24 -13.08
C ALA A 126 1.74 -13.11 -13.16
N GLU A 127 0.46 -13.45 -13.11
CA GLU A 127 -0.65 -12.48 -13.06
C GLU A 127 -0.50 -11.55 -11.85
N TYR A 128 -0.21 -12.09 -10.65
CA TYR A 128 0.03 -11.30 -9.45
C TYR A 128 1.22 -10.36 -9.60
N ILE A 129 2.39 -10.84 -10.05
CA ILE A 129 3.60 -10.02 -10.22
C ILE A 129 3.35 -8.86 -11.21
N SER A 130 2.59 -9.12 -12.27
CA SER A 130 2.20 -8.11 -13.26
C SER A 130 1.03 -7.22 -12.83
N SER A 131 0.38 -7.52 -11.70
CA SER A 131 -0.83 -6.81 -11.29
C SER A 131 -0.53 -5.37 -10.88
N PRO A 132 -1.45 -4.42 -11.17
CA PRO A 132 -1.31 -3.02 -10.73
C PRO A 132 -1.17 -2.88 -9.20
N HIS A 133 -1.80 -3.78 -8.45
CA HIS A 133 -1.70 -3.80 -6.99
C HIS A 133 -0.28 -4.16 -6.52
N ALA A 134 0.33 -5.20 -7.10
CA ALA A 134 1.71 -5.59 -6.76
C ALA A 134 2.72 -4.50 -7.17
N GLU A 135 2.49 -3.82 -8.29
CA GLU A 135 3.28 -2.65 -8.69
C GLU A 135 3.15 -1.49 -7.68
N SER A 136 1.92 -1.15 -7.29
CA SER A 136 1.65 -0.11 -6.28
C SER A 136 2.29 -0.45 -4.93
N MET A 137 2.22 -1.72 -4.49
CA MET A 137 2.91 -2.19 -3.28
C MET A 137 4.43 -2.03 -3.40
N ARG A 138 5.03 -2.45 -4.53
CA ARG A 138 6.47 -2.28 -4.76
C ARG A 138 6.88 -0.81 -4.73
N LYS A 139 6.09 0.08 -5.34
CA LYS A 139 6.36 1.53 -5.35
C LYS A 139 6.29 2.13 -3.94
N ARG A 140 5.29 1.75 -3.15
CA ARG A 140 5.16 2.17 -1.75
C ARG A 140 6.35 1.67 -0.92
N ASN A 141 6.71 0.40 -1.04
CA ASN A 141 7.83 -0.18 -0.30
C ASN A 141 9.16 0.48 -0.71
N SER A 142 9.37 0.75 -2.01
CA SER A 142 10.54 1.47 -2.50
C SER A 142 10.66 2.90 -1.95
N LEU A 143 9.54 3.60 -1.72
CA LEU A 143 9.55 4.90 -1.03
C LEU A 143 9.99 4.77 0.43
N VAL A 144 9.47 3.77 1.14
CA VAL A 144 9.85 3.49 2.53
C VAL A 144 11.34 3.18 2.61
N PHE A 145 11.86 2.32 1.73
CA PHE A 145 13.30 2.00 1.71
C PHE A 145 14.15 3.23 1.44
N ARG A 146 13.82 4.05 0.43
CA ARG A 146 14.55 5.28 0.15
C ARG A 146 14.50 6.28 1.31
N MET A 147 13.38 6.37 2.01
CA MET A 147 13.26 7.24 3.19
C MET A 147 14.20 6.77 4.29
N VAL A 148 14.25 5.46 4.57
CA VAL A 148 15.15 4.87 5.57
C VAL A 148 16.62 5.07 5.17
N GLU A 149 16.98 4.82 3.90
CA GLU A 149 18.32 5.06 3.36
C GLU A 149 18.72 6.55 3.52
N SER A 150 17.83 7.49 3.15
CA SER A 150 18.11 8.92 3.28
C SER A 150 18.27 9.38 4.74
N GLU A 151 17.60 8.69 5.66
CA GLU A 151 17.74 8.96 7.08
C GLU A 151 19.06 8.44 7.62
N GLU A 152 19.48 7.25 7.21
CA GLU A 152 20.81 6.70 7.53
C GLU A 152 21.91 7.67 7.08
N GLU A 153 21.86 8.14 5.83
CA GLU A 153 22.79 9.16 5.31
C GLU A 153 22.75 10.47 6.11
N TYR A 154 21.56 10.93 6.50
CA TYR A 154 21.41 12.15 7.31
C TYR A 154 22.06 12.00 8.69
N VAL A 155 21.87 10.84 9.34
CA VAL A 155 22.47 10.54 10.65
C VAL A 155 23.99 10.45 10.53
N GLU A 156 24.53 9.83 9.48
CA GLU A 156 25.97 9.78 9.23
C GLU A 156 26.55 11.18 9.05
N GLN A 157 25.90 12.04 8.26
CA GLN A 157 26.31 13.43 8.08
C GLN A 157 26.27 14.23 9.38
N LEU A 158 25.23 14.06 10.20
CA LEU A 158 25.16 14.65 11.53
C LEU A 158 26.31 14.17 12.41
N GLN A 159 26.63 12.88 12.37
CA GLN A 159 27.73 12.30 13.14
C GLN A 159 29.09 12.85 12.70
N LEU A 160 29.30 13.04 11.39
CA LEU A 160 30.49 13.70 10.85
C LEU A 160 30.56 15.16 11.29
N MET A 161 29.46 15.92 11.17
CA MET A 161 29.39 17.31 11.62
C MET A 161 29.74 17.43 13.12
N VAL A 162 29.20 16.53 13.95
CA VAL A 162 29.46 16.53 15.38
C VAL A 162 30.89 16.14 15.71
N SER A 163 31.42 15.09 15.08
CA SER A 163 32.74 14.55 15.37
C SER A 163 33.89 15.41 14.82
N CYS A 164 33.76 15.90 13.60
CA CYS A 164 34.81 16.66 12.91
C CYS A 164 34.76 18.16 13.20
N PHE A 165 33.61 18.72 13.56
CA PHE A 165 33.48 20.17 13.76
C PHE A 165 33.03 20.53 15.18
N LEU A 166 31.84 20.11 15.61
CA LEU A 166 31.28 20.56 16.89
C LEU A 166 32.16 20.22 18.09
N ARG A 167 32.64 18.98 18.20
CA ARG A 167 33.51 18.56 19.32
C ARG A 167 34.85 19.33 19.32
N PRO A 168 35.60 19.40 18.20
CA PRO A 168 36.79 20.25 18.13
C PRO A 168 36.55 21.72 18.48
N PHE A 169 35.48 22.35 17.97
CA PHE A 169 35.17 23.75 18.29
C PHE A 169 34.80 23.94 19.76
N LYS A 170 34.05 23.02 20.36
CA LYS A 170 33.77 23.06 21.81
C LYS A 170 35.04 22.93 22.64
N MET A 171 35.97 22.06 22.23
CA MET A 171 37.27 21.93 22.90
C MET A 171 38.10 23.21 22.77
N ALA A 172 38.13 23.84 21.59
CA ALA A 172 38.83 25.09 21.36
C ALA A 172 38.24 26.26 22.17
N ALA A 173 36.91 26.30 22.33
CA ALA A 173 36.22 27.32 23.12
C ALA A 173 36.48 27.23 24.64
N SER A 174 36.94 26.07 25.14
CA SER A 174 37.33 25.89 26.54
C SER A 174 38.81 26.21 26.83
N SER A 175 39.56 26.69 25.84
CA SER A 175 40.98 27.08 26.00
C SER A 175 41.13 28.35 26.86
N GLN A 176 42.32 28.57 27.46
CA GLN A 176 42.62 29.78 28.25
C GLN A 176 42.59 31.08 27.42
N LYS A 177 42.79 30.99 26.10
CA LYS A 177 42.60 32.09 25.13
C LYS A 177 41.82 31.55 23.94
N PRO A 178 40.49 31.44 24.05
CA PRO A 178 39.71 30.73 23.05
C PRO A 178 39.53 31.60 21.80
N PRO A 179 39.70 31.05 20.58
CA PRO A 179 39.47 31.77 19.33
C PRO A 179 37.97 31.98 19.02
N CYS A 180 37.09 31.28 19.73
CA CYS A 180 35.63 31.42 19.66
C CYS A 180 35.02 31.08 21.03
N THR A 181 33.93 31.74 21.40
CA THR A 181 33.25 31.53 22.69
C THR A 181 32.25 30.37 22.64
N HIS A 182 31.87 29.84 23.80
CA HIS A 182 30.85 28.80 23.88
C HIS A 182 29.50 29.26 23.31
N ASP A 183 29.12 30.53 23.48
CA ASP A 183 27.87 31.07 22.96
C ASP A 183 27.89 31.17 21.42
N GLU A 184 29.02 31.54 20.82
CA GLU A 184 29.18 31.55 19.36
C GLU A 184 29.08 30.13 18.78
N VAL A 185 29.78 29.16 19.39
CA VAL A 185 29.67 27.75 18.99
C VAL A 185 28.24 27.25 19.16
N ASN A 186 27.57 27.57 20.27
CA ASN A 186 26.19 27.17 20.49
C ASN A 186 25.22 27.86 19.53
N SER A 187 25.44 29.11 19.14
CA SER A 187 24.59 29.82 18.18
C SER A 187 24.65 29.20 16.77
N ILE A 188 25.83 28.73 16.36
CA ILE A 188 26.07 28.10 15.06
C ILE A 188 25.48 26.69 15.02
N PHE A 189 25.63 25.96 16.12
CA PHE A 189 25.32 24.55 16.17
C PHE A 189 23.95 24.29 16.81
N LEU A 190 23.67 24.76 18.03
CA LEU A 190 22.50 24.36 18.83
C LEU A 190 21.13 24.86 18.36
N ASN A 191 21.03 25.89 17.51
CA ASN A 191 19.75 26.24 16.86
C ASN A 191 19.27 25.17 15.85
N ARG A 192 20.11 24.18 15.52
CA ARG A 192 19.80 23.06 14.61
C ARG A 192 19.73 21.69 15.30
N TYR A 193 20.11 21.56 16.58
CA TYR A 193 20.19 20.27 17.29
C TYR A 193 19.04 20.01 18.29
N ASP A 194 18.17 20.98 18.56
CA ASP A 194 16.97 20.73 19.39
C ASP A 194 16.00 19.73 18.73
N THR A 195 16.17 19.48 17.43
CA THR A 195 15.53 18.38 16.69
C THR A 195 16.00 16.99 17.08
N LYS A 196 17.01 16.81 17.95
CA LYS A 196 17.31 15.49 18.55
C LYS A 196 16.17 14.95 19.41
N SER A 197 15.25 15.81 19.85
CA SER A 197 14.00 15.39 20.49
C SER A 197 12.95 14.86 19.50
N HIS A 198 13.11 15.16 18.20
CA HIS A 198 12.46 14.43 17.11
C HIS A 198 13.33 13.20 16.81
N LEU A 199 12.97 12.08 17.44
CA LEU A 199 13.58 10.78 17.18
C LEU A 199 13.77 10.57 15.66
N PRO A 200 14.95 10.12 15.20
CA PRO A 200 15.05 9.56 13.87
C PRO A 200 14.03 8.41 13.75
N PHE A 201 13.26 8.42 12.67
CA PHE A 201 12.24 7.45 12.28
C PHE A 201 12.77 6.01 12.39
N CYS A 202 14.06 5.79 12.10
CA CYS A 202 14.75 4.52 12.22
C CYS A 202 14.75 3.95 13.66
N HIS A 203 14.85 4.79 14.70
CA HIS A 203 14.73 4.34 16.10
C HIS A 203 13.28 3.96 16.47
N SER A 204 12.28 4.49 15.75
CA SER A 204 10.86 4.16 15.97
C SER A 204 10.41 2.90 15.23
N LEU A 205 11.16 2.47 14.21
CA LEU A 205 10.87 1.30 13.38
C LEU A 205 11.60 0.01 13.81
N GLN A 206 12.43 0.05 14.84
CA GLN A 206 13.16 -1.12 15.38
C GLN A 206 12.26 -2.17 16.09
N ILE A 207 10.95 -2.17 15.82
CA ILE A 207 9.95 -3.16 16.28
C ILE A 207 9.32 -3.88 15.07
N ILE A 208 10.13 -4.33 14.11
CA ILE A 208 9.85 -5.43 13.17
C ILE A 208 11.17 -6.15 12.90
#